data_AF-A0A136NC99-F1
#
_entry.id   AF-A0A136NC99-F1
#
_cell.length_a   1.000
_cell.length_b   1.000
_cell.length_c   1.000
_cell.angle_alpha   90.00
_cell.angle_beta   90.00
_cell.angle_gamma   90.00
#
_symmetry.space_group_name_H-M   'P 1'
#
loop_
_entity.id
_entity.type
_entity.pdbx_description
1 polymer ?
#
loop_
_entity_poly.entity_id
_entity_poly.type
_entity_poly.pdbx_seq_one_letter_code
_entity_poly.pdbx_strand_id
1 'polypeptide(L)'
;MNENLLQFIWQHLAIIPSQHIFNTDGDELIIISPGALNKNSGPDFLEAKIKVGSTTWIGNIEIHIKTSDWVKHQHHQNEQYQNIILHIVYENDIDLKNINPSRFMTLELKNLIDQNILNRYDFLMQKKNLFPAKNQFKMYLKLSFHNSSIAVWQSVLKAKANKSYSYFP
;
A
#
# COMPACT_ATOMS: atom_id res chain seq x y z
N MET A 1 -7.98 -8.23 3.11
CA MET A 1 -6.84 -7.30 3.25
C MET A 1 -5.53 -8.05 3.49
N ASN A 2 -4.43 -7.64 2.84
CA ASN A 2 -3.06 -8.11 3.11
C ASN A 2 -2.03 -6.99 2.86
N GLU A 3 -0.80 -7.15 3.35
CA GLU A 3 0.27 -6.14 3.26
C GLU A 3 0.69 -5.83 1.82
N ASN A 4 0.65 -6.82 0.91
CA ASN A 4 0.95 -6.59 -0.51
C ASN A 4 0.04 -5.53 -1.15
N LEU A 5 -1.23 -5.47 -0.74
CA LEU A 5 -2.13 -4.40 -1.19
C LEU A 5 -1.71 -3.04 -0.63
N LEU A 6 -1.36 -2.97 0.65
CA LEU A 6 -0.94 -1.71 1.28
C LEU A 6 0.37 -1.19 0.65
N GLN A 7 1.35 -2.07 0.42
CA GLN A 7 2.57 -1.73 -0.34
C GLN A 7 2.24 -1.22 -1.75
N PHE A 8 1.28 -1.86 -2.45
CA PHE A 8 0.85 -1.41 -3.77
C PHE A 8 0.20 -0.02 -3.72
N ILE A 9 -0.67 0.23 -2.73
CA ILE A 9 -1.31 1.53 -2.53
C ILE A 9 -0.27 2.60 -2.22
N TRP A 10 0.68 2.32 -1.32
CA TRP A 10 1.76 3.24 -0.98
C TRP A 10 2.67 3.55 -2.18
N GLN A 11 3.08 2.54 -2.94
CA GLN A 11 3.90 2.71 -4.15
C GLN A 11 3.18 3.57 -5.20
N HIS A 12 1.85 3.58 -5.18
CA HIS A 12 1.00 4.31 -6.10
C HIS A 12 0.15 5.35 -5.37
N LEU A 13 0.81 6.29 -4.69
CA LEU A 13 0.19 7.37 -3.88
C LEU A 13 -1.02 8.07 -4.53
N ALA A 14 -1.09 8.13 -5.87
CA ALA A 14 -2.25 8.65 -6.62
C ALA A 14 -3.57 7.90 -6.32
N ILE A 15 -3.53 6.74 -5.66
CA ILE A 15 -4.69 5.99 -5.21
C ILE A 15 -5.29 6.60 -3.93
N ILE A 16 -4.50 7.33 -3.15
CA ILE A 16 -4.95 8.03 -1.95
C ILE A 16 -5.60 9.35 -2.43
N PRO A 17 -6.93 9.51 -2.29
CA PRO A 17 -7.64 10.66 -2.85
C PRO A 17 -7.43 11.95 -2.06
N SER A 18 -6.90 11.87 -0.84
CA SER A 18 -6.71 13.02 0.04
C SER A 18 -5.53 13.88 -0.43
N GLN A 19 -5.75 15.20 -0.52
CA GLN A 19 -4.67 16.18 -0.76
C GLN A 19 -3.74 16.32 0.45
N HIS A 20 -4.23 15.97 1.64
CA HIS A 20 -3.51 16.09 2.90
C HIS A 20 -3.48 14.73 3.61
N ILE A 21 -2.29 14.25 3.93
CA ILE A 21 -2.06 13.00 4.65
C ILE A 21 -1.52 13.40 6.01
N PHE A 22 -2.09 12.85 7.08
CA PHE A 22 -1.68 13.15 8.44
C PHE A 22 -1.20 11.87 9.14
N ASN A 23 -0.21 12.00 10.02
CA ASN A 23 0.14 10.92 10.92
C ASN A 23 -0.93 10.79 12.04
N THR A 24 -0.82 9.75 12.86
CA THR A 24 -1.72 9.51 14.00
C THR A 24 -1.63 10.56 15.11
N ASP A 25 -0.60 11.41 15.08
CA ASP A 25 -0.40 12.53 16.01
C ASP A 25 -1.02 13.84 15.49
N GLY A 26 -1.55 13.85 14.26
CA GLY A 26 -2.19 14.99 13.63
C GLY A 26 -1.24 15.88 12.82
N ASP A 27 0.03 15.51 12.67
CA ASP A 27 0.97 16.26 11.84
C ASP A 27 0.82 15.89 10.36
N GLU A 28 0.87 16.92 9.51
CA GLU A 28 0.83 16.72 8.07
C GLU A 28 2.12 16.08 7.54
N LEU A 29 1.95 15.04 6.73
CA LEU A 29 2.99 14.31 6.02
C LEU A 29 3.03 14.72 4.56
N ILE A 30 4.08 15.45 4.17
CA ILE A 30 4.37 15.75 2.77
C ILE A 30 5.31 14.67 2.23
N ILE A 31 4.79 13.79 1.39
CA ILE A 31 5.57 12.69 0.81
C ILE A 31 6.38 13.21 -0.38
N ILE A 32 7.67 13.44 -0.18
CA ILE A 32 8.60 13.86 -1.24
C ILE A 32 9.01 12.65 -2.10
N SER A 33 9.26 11.51 -1.45
CA SER A 33 9.53 10.23 -2.09
C SER A 33 8.97 9.08 -1.25
N PRO A 34 8.19 8.15 -1.81
CA PRO A 34 7.69 6.97 -1.10
C PRO A 34 8.79 5.95 -0.79
N GLY A 35 10.00 6.13 -1.32
CA GLY A 35 11.10 5.18 -1.24
C GLY A 35 11.06 4.10 -2.33
N ALA A 36 12.08 3.26 -2.36
CA ALA A 36 12.20 2.12 -3.26
C ALA A 36 11.71 0.83 -2.58
N LEU A 37 10.82 0.09 -3.24
CA LEU A 37 10.34 -1.20 -2.74
C LEU A 37 11.52 -2.15 -2.53
N ASN A 38 11.71 -2.60 -1.30
CA ASN A 38 12.69 -3.61 -0.94
C ASN A 38 12.19 -4.99 -1.36
N LYS A 39 13.07 -5.80 -1.95
CA LYS A 39 12.77 -7.20 -2.34
C LYS A 39 13.56 -8.21 -1.51
N ASN A 40 14.37 -7.71 -0.59
CA ASN A 40 15.20 -8.50 0.30
C ASN A 40 14.59 -8.48 1.71
N SER A 41 15.28 -9.07 2.68
CA SER A 41 14.93 -8.94 4.08
C SER A 41 15.05 -7.49 4.57
N GLY A 42 14.38 -7.21 5.69
CA GLY A 42 14.32 -5.89 6.29
C GLY A 42 13.05 -5.14 5.84
N PRO A 43 13.08 -3.79 5.90
CA PRO A 43 11.87 -3.00 5.80
C PRO A 43 11.30 -2.95 4.38
N ASP A 44 10.00 -2.70 4.26
CA ASP A 44 9.27 -2.76 2.98
C ASP A 44 9.77 -1.75 1.93
N PHE A 45 10.09 -0.53 2.34
CA PHE A 45 10.66 0.48 1.44
C PHE A 45 11.91 1.11 2.03
N LEU A 46 12.87 1.39 1.14
CA LEU A 46 14.15 2.01 1.47
C LEU A 46 14.19 3.47 1.01
N GLU A 47 14.88 4.31 1.77
CA GLU A 47 15.25 5.68 1.37
C GLU A 47 14.06 6.59 0.97
N ALA A 48 12.95 6.43 1.67
CA ALA A 48 11.83 7.37 1.59
C ALA A 48 12.25 8.75 2.11
N LYS A 49 11.55 9.78 1.61
CA LYS A 49 11.73 11.18 2.02
C LYS A 49 10.38 11.78 2.36
N ILE A 50 10.20 12.17 3.62
CA ILE A 50 8.94 12.69 4.14
C ILE A 50 9.21 13.99 4.87
N LYS A 51 8.44 15.04 4.57
CA LYS A 51 8.54 16.32 5.25
C LYS A 51 7.38 16.50 6.23
N VAL A 52 7.71 16.93 7.44
CA VAL A 52 6.75 17.26 8.51
C VAL A 52 7.14 18.62 9.09
N GLY A 53 6.24 19.60 9.00
CA GLY A 53 6.56 20.98 9.31
C GLY A 53 7.78 21.48 8.51
N SER A 54 8.85 21.90 9.19
CA SER A 54 10.11 22.34 8.57
C SER A 54 11.15 21.23 8.38
N THR A 55 10.90 20.02 8.91
CA THR A 55 11.89 18.95 8.98
C THR A 55 11.66 17.93 7.85
N THR A 56 12.73 17.56 7.15
CA THR A 56 12.72 16.47 6.17
C THR A 56 13.39 15.23 6.75
N TRP A 57 12.62 14.16 6.86
CA TRP A 57 13.05 12.85 7.32
C TRP A 57 13.48 11.99 6.12
N ILE A 58 14.60 11.28 6.27
CA ILE A 58 15.13 10.34 5.29
C ILE A 58 15.36 9.00 5.99
N GLY A 59 14.79 7.93 5.44
CA GLY A 59 14.90 6.59 6.03
C GLY A 59 13.91 5.61 5.41
N ASN A 60 13.60 4.56 6.14
CA ASN A 60 12.86 3.42 5.63
C ASN A 60 11.40 3.44 6.07
N ILE A 61 10.57 2.67 5.39
CA ILE A 61 9.15 2.54 5.71
C ILE A 61 8.84 1.07 5.92
N GLU A 62 8.06 0.81 6.96
CA GLU A 62 7.48 -0.49 7.26
C GLU A 62 5.97 -0.45 7.11
N ILE A 63 5.37 -1.52 6.61
CA ILE A 63 3.93 -1.62 6.37
C ILE A 63 3.36 -2.88 7.01
N HIS A 64 2.33 -2.70 7.83
CA HIS A 64 1.61 -3.80 8.47
C HIS A 64 0.09 -3.66 8.31
N ILE A 65 -0.66 -4.73 8.61
CA ILE A 65 -2.11 -4.58 8.77
C ILE A 65 -2.43 -3.81 10.04
N LYS A 66 -1.79 -4.15 11.15
CA LYS A 66 -2.03 -3.53 12.44
C LYS A 66 -0.75 -2.97 13.04
N THR A 67 -0.88 -1.95 13.88
CA THR A 67 0.26 -1.47 14.69
C THR A 67 0.83 -2.54 15.61
N SER A 68 -0.01 -3.41 16.17
CA SER A 68 0.42 -4.52 17.04
C SER A 68 1.32 -5.55 16.36
N ASP A 69 1.27 -5.64 15.02
CA ASP A 69 2.15 -6.54 14.27
C ASP A 69 3.63 -6.12 14.39
N TRP A 70 3.92 -4.84 14.66
CA TRP A 70 5.29 -4.37 14.95
C TRP A 70 5.94 -5.14 16.11
N VAL A 71 5.17 -5.36 17.18
CA VAL A 71 5.63 -6.05 18.38
C VAL A 71 5.65 -7.56 18.14
N LYS A 72 4.62 -8.07 17.48
CA LYS A 72 4.48 -9.50 17.14
C LYS A 72 5.65 -10.02 16.30
N HIS A 73 6.13 -9.23 15.35
CA HIS A 73 7.28 -9.56 14.51
C HIS A 73 8.63 -9.21 15.15
N GLN A 74 8.62 -8.69 16.39
CA GLN A 74 9.82 -8.34 17.14
C GLN A 74 10.71 -7.29 16.45
N HIS A 75 10.15 -6.45 15.58
CA HIS A 75 10.91 -5.40 14.88
C HIS A 75 11.56 -4.40 15.84
N HIS A 76 10.94 -4.17 16.99
CA HIS A 76 11.51 -3.35 18.07
C HIS A 76 12.88 -3.85 18.59
N GLN A 77 13.22 -5.13 18.38
CA GLN A 77 14.48 -5.75 18.80
C GLN A 77 15.45 -5.99 17.64
N ASN A 78 15.07 -5.64 16.40
CA ASN A 78 15.85 -5.95 15.22
C ASN A 78 16.52 -4.69 14.65
N GLU A 79 17.86 -4.73 14.53
CA GLU A 79 18.66 -3.61 14.05
C GLU A 79 18.32 -3.16 12.62
N GLN A 80 17.84 -4.07 11.77
CA GLN A 80 17.42 -3.76 10.39
C GLN A 80 16.26 -2.75 10.33
N TYR A 81 15.55 -2.55 11.44
CA TYR A 81 14.38 -1.67 11.55
C TYR A 81 14.66 -0.42 12.39
N GLN A 82 15.93 -0.11 12.69
CA GLN A 82 16.28 1.10 13.45
C GLN A 82 16.07 2.39 12.66
N ASN A 83 16.16 2.34 11.32
CA ASN A 83 16.03 3.51 10.44
C ASN A 83 14.62 3.66 9.85
N ILE A 84 13.59 3.08 10.46
CA ILE A 84 12.20 3.36 10.06
C ILE A 84 11.88 4.81 10.42
N ILE A 85 11.32 5.56 9.47
CA ILE A 85 10.81 6.92 9.68
C ILE A 85 9.29 6.97 9.68
N LEU A 86 8.64 6.01 9.01
CA LEU A 86 7.19 5.90 8.92
C LEU A 86 6.77 4.44 9.00
N HIS A 87 5.84 4.14 9.89
CA HIS A 87 5.13 2.87 9.95
C HIS A 87 3.72 3.08 9.41
N ILE A 88 3.42 2.45 8.28
CA ILE A 88 2.12 2.54 7.64
C ILE A 88 1.31 1.34 8.08
N VAL A 89 0.09 1.58 8.53
CA VAL A 89 -0.82 0.52 8.94
C VAL A 89 -2.15 0.66 8.24
N TYR A 90 -2.83 -0.46 8.03
CA TYR A 90 -4.26 -0.36 7.75
C TYR A 90 -4.98 0.17 8.98
N GLU A 91 -4.77 -0.42 10.16
CA GLU A 91 -5.46 -0.08 11.41
C GLU A 91 -4.47 0.23 12.54
N ASN A 92 -4.65 1.36 13.21
CA ASN A 92 -3.90 1.74 14.41
C ASN A 92 -4.61 1.19 15.68
N ASP A 93 -4.25 -0.01 16.09
CA ASP A 93 -4.92 -0.78 17.16
C ASP A 93 -4.25 -0.67 18.54
N ILE A 94 -3.00 -0.21 18.62
CA ILE A 94 -2.29 0.02 19.89
C ILE A 94 -1.44 1.28 19.82
N ASP A 95 -1.21 1.92 20.98
CA ASP A 95 -0.27 3.02 21.07
C ASP A 95 1.17 2.51 21.24
N LEU A 96 1.96 2.62 20.18
CA LEU A 96 3.39 2.24 20.19
C LEU A 96 4.28 3.21 20.97
N LYS A 97 3.79 4.40 21.39
CA LYS A 97 4.58 5.39 22.14
C LYS A 97 5.14 4.83 23.44
N ASN A 98 4.42 3.92 24.11
CA ASN A 98 4.90 3.32 25.35
C ASN A 98 5.94 2.21 25.13
N ILE A 99 5.97 1.62 23.93
CA ILE A 99 6.82 0.48 23.59
C ILE A 99 8.11 0.94 22.89
N ASN A 100 8.02 2.02 22.11
CA ASN A 100 9.15 2.54 21.34
C ASN A 100 9.03 4.08 21.16
N PRO A 101 9.16 4.88 22.25
CA PRO A 101 8.65 6.25 22.34
C PRO A 101 9.11 7.32 21.34
N SER A 102 9.99 7.04 20.37
CA SER A 102 10.50 8.09 19.46
C SER A 102 11.21 7.56 18.20
N ARG A 103 10.80 6.44 17.60
CA ARG A 103 11.53 5.95 16.40
C ARG A 103 10.91 6.32 15.06
N PHE A 104 9.59 6.39 14.95
CA PHE A 104 8.94 6.67 13.67
C PHE A 104 7.53 7.22 13.86
N MET A 105 7.04 7.88 12.81
CA MET A 105 5.66 8.33 12.71
C MET A 105 4.76 7.15 12.31
N THR A 106 3.48 7.19 12.66
CA THR A 106 2.50 6.20 12.21
C THR A 106 1.48 6.84 11.27
N LEU A 107 1.20 6.18 10.14
CA LEU A 107 0.14 6.58 9.20
C LEU A 107 -0.92 5.49 9.15
N GLU A 108 -2.17 5.83 9.47
CA GLU A 108 -3.32 4.94 9.32
C GLU A 108 -3.99 5.13 7.95
N LEU A 109 -4.17 4.04 7.20
CA LEU A 109 -4.81 4.07 5.88
C LEU A 109 -6.30 3.72 5.89
N LYS A 110 -6.86 3.16 6.97
CA LYS A 110 -8.27 2.70 7.07
C LYS A 110 -9.26 3.71 6.54
N ASN A 111 -9.08 4.97 6.92
CA ASN A 111 -9.98 6.07 6.59
C ASN A 111 -9.56 6.86 5.35
N LEU A 112 -8.39 6.54 4.78
CA LEU A 112 -7.85 7.20 3.57
C LEU A 112 -8.13 6.40 2.30
N ILE A 113 -8.41 5.10 2.41
CA ILE A 113 -8.70 4.23 1.27
C ILE A 113 -10.21 4.08 1.10
N ASP A 114 -10.71 4.35 -0.11
CA ASP A 114 -12.12 4.09 -0.45
C ASP A 114 -12.43 2.59 -0.27
N GLN A 115 -13.50 2.25 0.46
CA GLN A 115 -13.92 0.87 0.65
C GLN A 115 -14.17 0.13 -0.69
N ASN A 116 -14.57 0.84 -1.74
CA ASN A 116 -14.74 0.29 -3.09
C ASN A 116 -13.44 -0.29 -3.66
N ILE A 117 -12.30 0.34 -3.36
CA ILE A 117 -10.97 -0.16 -3.75
C ILE A 117 -10.72 -1.53 -3.11
N LEU A 118 -11.03 -1.65 -1.81
CA LEU A 118 -10.79 -2.86 -1.04
C LEU A 118 -11.70 -4.00 -1.52
N ASN A 119 -12.98 -3.70 -1.71
CA ASN A 119 -13.96 -4.66 -2.22
C ASN A 119 -13.58 -5.17 -3.62
N ARG A 120 -13.07 -4.29 -4.49
CA ARG A 120 -12.58 -4.66 -5.83
C ARG A 120 -11.34 -5.55 -5.76
N TYR A 121 -10.38 -5.20 -4.90
CA TYR A 121 -9.20 -6.03 -4.71
C TYR A 121 -9.58 -7.43 -4.22
N ASP A 122 -10.43 -7.54 -3.21
CA ASP A 122 -10.87 -8.81 -2.66
C ASP A 122 -11.63 -9.64 -3.72
N PHE A 123 -12.48 -9.01 -4.53
CA PHE A 123 -13.13 -9.67 -5.67
C PHE A 123 -12.11 -10.23 -6.68
N LEU A 124 -11.12 -9.43 -7.08
CA LEU A 124 -10.07 -9.86 -8.02
C LEU A 124 -9.21 -11.00 -7.45
N MET A 125 -8.92 -10.96 -6.16
CA MET A 125 -8.14 -11.99 -5.47
C MET A 125 -8.91 -13.31 -5.30
N GLN A 126 -10.23 -13.26 -5.09
CA GLN A 126 -11.08 -14.46 -5.10
C GLN A 126 -11.17 -15.07 -6.51
N LYS A 127 -11.07 -14.23 -7.55
CA LYS A 127 -11.08 -14.64 -8.97
C LYS A 127 -9.68 -14.92 -9.52
N LYS A 128 -8.64 -15.04 -8.68
CA LYS A 128 -7.23 -15.21 -9.08
C LYS A 128 -6.98 -16.40 -10.02
N ASN A 129 -7.83 -17.42 -9.99
CA ASN A 129 -7.78 -18.56 -10.92
C ASN A 129 -8.29 -18.24 -12.35
N LEU A 130 -8.87 -17.06 -12.58
CA LEU A 130 -9.43 -16.63 -13.88
C LEU A 130 -8.52 -15.66 -14.64
N PHE A 131 -7.38 -15.24 -14.08
CA PHE A 131 -6.47 -14.27 -14.71
C PHE A 131 -5.09 -14.87 -14.98
N PRO A 132 -4.63 -14.92 -16.25
CA PRO A 132 -3.31 -15.45 -16.56
C PRO A 132 -2.20 -14.44 -16.20
N ALA A 133 -1.16 -14.95 -15.53
CA ALA A 133 0.11 -14.31 -15.17
C ALA A 133 0.05 -13.01 -14.32
N LYS A 134 0.99 -12.88 -13.37
CA LYS A 134 1.16 -11.74 -12.44
C LYS A 134 1.17 -10.36 -13.13
N ASN A 135 1.61 -10.26 -14.38
CA ASN A 135 1.71 -8.98 -15.12
C ASN A 135 0.35 -8.43 -15.54
N GLN A 136 -0.61 -9.28 -15.93
CA GLN A 136 -1.96 -8.79 -16.24
C GLN A 136 -2.67 -8.31 -14.98
N PHE A 137 -2.44 -8.96 -13.84
CA PHE A 137 -3.02 -8.60 -12.56
C PHE A 137 -2.62 -7.18 -12.10
N LYS A 138 -1.33 -6.81 -12.20
CA LYS A 138 -0.86 -5.45 -11.89
C LYS A 138 -1.49 -4.40 -12.82
N MET A 139 -1.64 -4.72 -14.10
CA MET A 139 -2.31 -3.84 -15.07
C MET A 139 -3.80 -3.67 -14.74
N TYR A 140 -4.49 -4.75 -14.35
CA TYR A 140 -5.89 -4.71 -13.94
C TYR A 140 -6.08 -3.87 -12.69
N LEU A 141 -5.26 -4.06 -11.65
CA LEU A 141 -5.29 -3.21 -10.47
C LEU A 141 -5.16 -1.75 -10.88
N LYS A 142 -4.09 -1.37 -11.61
CA LYS A 142 -3.88 0.01 -12.07
C LYS A 142 -5.09 0.61 -12.81
N LEU A 143 -5.73 -0.16 -13.70
CA LEU A 143 -6.95 0.25 -14.42
C LEU A 143 -8.18 0.37 -13.51
N SER A 144 -8.31 -0.52 -12.51
CA SER A 144 -9.39 -0.54 -11.52
C SER A 144 -9.38 0.69 -10.61
N PHE A 145 -8.18 1.21 -10.37
CA PHE A 145 -7.92 2.38 -9.53
C PHE A 145 -8.09 3.70 -10.28
N HIS A 146 -7.87 3.75 -11.60
CA HIS A 146 -8.02 4.97 -12.40
C HIS A 146 -9.41 5.16 -13.03
N ASN A 147 -10.15 4.09 -13.32
CA ASN A 147 -11.48 4.20 -13.93
C ASN A 147 -12.54 3.60 -13.00
N SER A 148 -13.30 4.49 -12.36
CA SER A 148 -14.47 4.14 -11.55
C SER A 148 -15.68 3.67 -12.38
N SER A 149 -15.63 3.73 -13.71
CA SER A 149 -16.75 3.39 -14.60
C SER A 149 -16.80 1.91 -15.01
N ILE A 150 -17.93 1.25 -14.73
CA ILE A 150 -18.32 -0.10 -15.18
C ILE A 150 -18.20 -0.28 -16.71
N ALA A 151 -18.31 0.79 -17.50
CA ALA A 151 -18.25 0.76 -18.96
C ALA A 151 -16.90 0.27 -19.51
N VAL A 152 -15.78 0.70 -18.91
CA VAL A 152 -14.43 0.28 -19.33
C VAL A 152 -14.24 -1.23 -19.11
N TRP A 153 -14.86 -1.77 -18.07
CA TRP A 153 -14.80 -3.18 -17.73
C TRP A 153 -15.54 -4.08 -18.72
N GLN A 154 -16.73 -3.65 -19.18
CA GLN A 154 -17.45 -4.38 -20.22
C GLN A 154 -16.66 -4.42 -21.53
N SER A 155 -15.97 -3.33 -21.87
CA SER A 155 -15.12 -3.26 -23.07
C SER A 155 -13.93 -4.21 -23.00
N VAL A 156 -13.25 -4.28 -21.85
CA VAL A 156 -12.09 -5.17 -21.64
C VAL A 156 -12.50 -6.65 -21.62
N LEU A 157 -13.67 -6.98 -21.05
CA LEU A 157 -14.19 -8.36 -21.05
C LEU A 157 -14.68 -8.77 -22.46
N LYS A 158 -15.38 -7.90 -23.19
CA LYS A 158 -15.80 -8.14 -24.59
C LYS A 158 -14.60 -8.33 -25.52
N ALA A 159 -13.54 -7.54 -25.36
CA ALA A 159 -12.32 -7.66 -26.16
C ALA A 159 -11.59 -9.02 -25.96
N LYS A 160 -11.77 -9.69 -24.81
CA LYS A 160 -11.21 -11.01 -24.54
C LYS A 160 -12.08 -12.16 -25.03
N ALA A 161 -13.40 -12.04 -24.98
CA ALA A 161 -14.33 -13.02 -25.56
C ALA A 161 -14.16 -13.16 -27.08
N ASN A 162 -13.82 -12.08 -27.78
CA ASN A 162 -13.57 -12.11 -29.23
C ASN A 162 -12.18 -12.62 -29.63
N LYS A 163 -11.25 -12.81 -28.69
CA LYS A 163 -9.90 -13.35 -28.97
C LYS A 163 -9.75 -14.84 -28.69
N SER A 164 -10.82 -15.52 -28.27
CA SER A 164 -10.82 -16.98 -28.00
C SER A 164 -11.21 -17.84 -29.21
N TYR A 165 -11.52 -17.24 -30.37
CA TYR A 165 -11.86 -17.94 -31.61
C TYR A 165 -11.01 -17.47 -32.80
N SER A 166 -9.68 -17.59 -32.72
CA SER A 166 -8.85 -17.44 -33.92
C SER A 166 -7.44 -17.97 -33.71
N TYR A 167 -7.28 -19.23 -33.29
CA TYR A 167 -6.03 -19.99 -33.48
C TYR A 167 -6.33 -21.49 -33.44
N PHE A 168 -6.79 -22.01 -34.58
CA PHE A 168 -6.58 -23.41 -35.00
C PHE A 168 -6.48 -23.38 -36.53
N PRO A 169 -5.34 -23.74 -37.14
CA PRO A 169 -5.37 -24.59 -38.32
C PRO A 169 -5.71 -26.03 -37.93
#